data_AF-A0A8T5U6V6-F1
#
_entry.id   AF-A0A8T5U6V6-F1
#
_cell.length_a   1.000
_cell.length_b   1.000
_cell.length_c   1.000
_cell.angle_alpha   90.00
_cell.angle_beta   90.00
_cell.angle_gamma   90.00
#
_symmetry.space_group_name_H-M   'P 1'
#
loop_
_entity.id
_entity.type
_entity.pdbx_description
1 polymer ?
#
loop_
_entity_poly.entity_id
_entity_poly.type
_entity_poly.pdbx_seq_one_letter_code
_entity_poly.pdbx_strand_id
1 'polypeptide(L)'
;MVNIEPSFEIDEKGRVICQSHSKFPYFIQPSKSYLEERQMENELTCLTCSHYESDYCFFPKSEIDKIELDRLNRSRFQCKLCGNKIDRMLTIMQKIYYEVKFNMKMPLICCSCYERLQQKKFGEYYIKRIWESLSFYLPSIFLIFNPFPFSIFAVLSYIAFIIVFKIIIKQKTHYSLFLMDLIKGKKFYDKNFKEKIESS
;
A
#
# COMPACT_ATOMS: atom_id res chain seq x y z
N MET A 1 2.96 -34.98 -4.10
CA MET A 1 2.84 -34.31 -2.79
C MET A 1 1.66 -33.36 -2.86
N VAL A 2 0.79 -33.37 -1.85
CA VAL A 2 -0.34 -32.43 -1.77
C VAL A 2 0.20 -31.18 -1.09
N ASN A 3 0.34 -30.09 -1.84
CA ASN A 3 0.76 -28.82 -1.26
C ASN A 3 -0.33 -28.30 -0.33
N ILE A 4 0.06 -27.82 0.84
CA ILE A 4 -0.89 -27.24 1.80
C ILE A 4 -1.28 -25.86 1.30
N GLU A 5 -2.58 -25.69 1.06
CA GLU A 5 -3.11 -24.44 0.53
C GLU A 5 -3.27 -23.39 1.62
N PRO A 6 -2.86 -22.13 1.38
CA PRO A 6 -3.05 -21.07 2.35
C PRO A 6 -4.52 -20.64 2.37
N SER A 7 -5.07 -20.47 3.57
CA SER A 7 -6.31 -19.73 3.78
C SER A 7 -6.00 -18.37 4.39
N PHE A 8 -6.72 -17.36 3.90
CA PHE A 8 -6.54 -15.96 4.27
C PHE A 8 -7.84 -15.40 4.82
N GLU A 9 -7.71 -14.57 5.86
CA GLU A 9 -8.78 -13.76 6.41
C GLU A 9 -8.42 -12.29 6.25
N ILE A 10 -9.42 -11.47 5.91
CA ILE A 10 -9.26 -10.02 5.82
C ILE A 10 -10.05 -9.40 6.97
N ASP A 11 -9.37 -8.67 7.83
CA ASP A 11 -10.01 -8.01 8.96
C ASP A 11 -10.70 -6.69 8.57
N GLU A 12 -11.31 -6.02 9.55
CA GLU A 12 -12.03 -4.75 9.36
C GLU A 12 -11.12 -3.62 8.82
N LYS A 13 -9.82 -3.67 9.13
CA LYS A 13 -8.81 -2.70 8.66
C LYS A 13 -8.23 -3.05 7.29
N GLY A 14 -8.60 -4.19 6.71
CA GLY A 14 -8.07 -4.68 5.43
C GLY A 14 -6.69 -5.32 5.55
N ARG A 15 -6.32 -5.79 6.74
CA ARG A 15 -5.11 -6.60 6.98
C ARG A 15 -5.40 -8.02 6.54
N VAL A 16 -4.46 -8.60 5.82
CA VAL A 16 -4.54 -9.99 5.35
C VAL A 16 -3.80 -10.86 6.36
N ILE A 17 -4.50 -11.82 6.94
CA ILE A 17 -3.99 -12.71 7.99
C ILE A 17 -4.08 -14.14 7.47
N CYS A 18 -3.02 -14.94 7.65
CA CYS A 18 -3.08 -16.37 7.34
C CYS A 18 -3.73 -17.12 8.51
N GLN A 19 -4.73 -17.95 8.25
CA GLN A 19 -5.41 -18.69 9.33
C GLN A 19 -4.56 -19.83 9.89
N SER A 20 -3.57 -20.30 9.13
CA SER A 20 -2.57 -21.28 9.59
C SER A 20 -1.45 -20.65 10.43
N HIS A 21 -1.58 -19.39 10.85
CA HIS A 21 -0.58 -18.70 11.66
C HIS A 21 -0.61 -19.17 13.12
N SER A 22 0.56 -19.36 13.75
CA SER A 22 0.67 -19.90 15.12
C SER A 22 0.02 -19.03 16.18
N LYS A 23 0.08 -17.71 15.97
CA LYS A 23 -0.56 -16.68 16.80
C LYS A 23 -1.86 -16.13 16.20
N PHE A 24 -2.54 -16.88 15.33
CA PHE A 24 -3.76 -16.39 14.66
C PHE A 24 -4.79 -15.73 15.61
N PRO A 25 -5.13 -16.31 16.78
CA PRO A 25 -6.08 -15.69 17.72
C PRO A 25 -5.63 -14.33 18.26
N TYR A 26 -4.32 -14.09 18.37
CA TYR A 26 -3.77 -12.81 18.82
C TYR A 26 -3.84 -11.75 17.71
N PHE A 27 -3.75 -12.14 16.44
CA PHE A 27 -3.71 -11.23 15.29
C PHE A 27 -5.08 -10.71 14.86
N ILE A 28 -6.14 -11.48 15.12
CA ILE A 28 -7.53 -11.08 14.80
C ILE A 28 -8.14 -10.11 15.83
N GLN A 29 -7.42 -9.78 16.91
CA GLN A 29 -7.94 -8.86 17.92
C GLN A 29 -8.13 -7.43 17.36
N PRO A 30 -9.28 -6.78 17.61
CA PRO A 30 -9.65 -5.51 16.97
C PRO A 30 -8.86 -4.28 17.46
N SER A 31 -8.05 -4.40 18.51
CA SER A 31 -7.43 -3.27 19.22
C SER A 31 -5.89 -3.24 19.19
N LYS A 32 -5.28 -3.42 18.01
CA LYS A 32 -3.83 -3.21 17.83
C LYS A 32 -3.50 -1.79 17.41
N SER A 33 -2.44 -1.23 18.00
CA SER A 33 -1.82 0.02 17.57
C SER A 33 -1.07 -0.14 16.24
N TYR A 34 -0.81 0.96 15.55
CA TYR A 34 -0.07 0.95 14.29
C TYR A 34 1.34 0.32 14.41
N LEU A 35 2.02 0.52 15.54
CA LEU A 35 3.35 -0.05 15.78
C LEU A 35 3.29 -1.56 16.00
N GLU A 36 2.33 -2.03 16.81
CA GLU A 36 2.11 -3.47 17.03
C GLU A 36 1.73 -4.14 15.70
N GLU A 37 0.86 -3.53 14.90
CA GLU A 37 0.50 -4.04 13.58
C GLU A 37 1.70 -4.19 12.64
N ARG A 38 2.68 -3.29 12.76
CA ARG A 38 3.90 -3.34 11.95
C ARG A 38 4.87 -4.41 12.46
N GLN A 39 4.92 -4.62 13.77
CA GLN A 39 5.71 -5.69 14.40
C GLN A 39 5.13 -7.07 14.11
N MET A 40 3.80 -7.19 13.98
CA MET A 40 3.14 -8.45 13.64
C MET A 40 3.65 -9.06 12.32
N GLU A 41 4.04 -8.24 11.33
CA GLU A 41 4.63 -8.72 10.08
C GLU A 41 5.98 -9.42 10.30
N ASN A 42 6.73 -9.04 11.35
CA ASN A 42 7.99 -9.69 11.73
C ASN A 42 7.75 -10.95 12.58
N GLU A 43 6.54 -11.14 13.11
CA GLU A 43 6.17 -12.29 13.94
C GLU A 43 5.44 -13.39 13.15
N LEU A 44 5.46 -13.29 11.81
CA LEU A 44 4.73 -14.17 10.88
C LEU A 44 5.25 -15.61 10.88
N THR A 45 4.93 -16.41 11.89
CA THR A 45 5.22 -17.85 11.99
C THR A 45 4.00 -18.67 11.57
N CYS A 46 4.09 -19.34 10.42
CA CYS A 46 3.11 -20.34 10.01
C CYS A 46 3.27 -21.61 10.86
N LEU A 47 2.17 -22.17 11.37
CA LEU A 47 2.15 -23.47 12.08
C LEU A 47 2.66 -24.62 11.18
N THR A 48 2.44 -24.48 9.88
CA THR A 48 2.71 -25.53 8.90
C THR A 48 4.15 -25.48 8.37
N CYS A 49 4.75 -24.30 8.28
CA CYS A 49 6.09 -24.13 7.70
C CYS A 49 7.12 -23.44 8.59
N SER A 50 6.85 -23.31 9.90
CA SER A 50 7.79 -22.75 10.89
C SER A 50 8.51 -21.51 10.39
N HIS A 51 7.75 -20.45 10.08
CA HIS A 51 8.30 -19.21 9.52
C HIS A 51 8.85 -19.34 8.08
N TYR A 52 8.11 -20.02 7.21
CA TYR A 52 8.44 -20.14 5.77
C TYR A 52 9.70 -20.96 5.45
N GLU A 53 10.12 -21.81 6.38
CA GLU A 53 11.32 -22.64 6.24
C GLU A 53 11.07 -23.95 5.48
N SER A 54 9.82 -24.38 5.35
CA SER A 54 9.45 -25.63 4.67
C SER A 54 8.73 -25.42 3.33
N ASP A 55 9.07 -26.26 2.34
CA ASP A 55 8.50 -26.23 0.99
C ASP A 55 7.16 -26.99 0.87
N TYR A 56 6.54 -27.37 1.99
CA TYR A 56 5.25 -28.08 1.99
C TYR A 56 4.04 -27.17 1.72
N CYS A 57 4.23 -25.85 1.82
CA CYS A 57 3.22 -24.85 1.54
C CYS A 57 3.13 -24.54 0.03
N PHE A 58 1.97 -24.05 -0.42
CA PHE A 58 1.77 -23.59 -1.80
C PHE A 58 2.89 -22.67 -2.32
N PHE A 59 3.39 -21.79 -1.44
CA PHE A 59 4.55 -20.95 -1.72
C PHE A 59 5.82 -21.63 -1.18
N PRO A 60 6.69 -22.18 -2.05
CA PRO A 60 7.98 -22.70 -1.61
C PRO A 60 8.88 -21.54 -1.16
N LYS A 61 9.88 -21.84 -0.33
CA LYS A 61 10.80 -20.84 0.23
C LYS A 61 11.43 -19.98 -0.86
N SER A 62 11.84 -20.60 -1.96
CA SER A 62 12.43 -19.87 -3.10
C SER A 62 11.50 -18.84 -3.75
N GLU A 63 10.17 -19.02 -3.68
CA GLU A 63 9.20 -18.03 -4.17
C GLU A 63 8.99 -16.92 -3.15
N ILE A 64 8.96 -17.27 -1.86
CA ILE A 64 8.87 -16.32 -0.75
C ILE A 64 10.08 -15.38 -0.75
N ASP A 65 11.30 -15.92 -0.88
CA ASP A 65 12.55 -15.14 -0.98
C ASP A 65 12.50 -14.18 -2.18
N LYS A 66 11.97 -14.62 -3.33
CA LYS A 66 11.78 -13.76 -4.51
C LYS A 66 10.78 -12.64 -4.24
N ILE A 67 9.66 -12.94 -3.58
CA ILE A 67 8.65 -11.94 -3.23
C ILE A 67 9.24 -10.92 -2.25
N GLU A 68 10.04 -11.36 -1.27
CA GLU A 68 10.68 -10.49 -0.30
C GLU A 68 11.72 -9.55 -0.94
N LEU A 69 12.56 -10.08 -1.83
CA LEU A 69 13.48 -9.28 -2.64
C LEU A 69 12.73 -8.29 -3.55
N ASP A 70 11.65 -8.72 -4.20
CA ASP A 70 10.82 -7.87 -5.04
C ASP A 70 10.11 -6.77 -4.23
N ARG A 71 9.68 -7.08 -3.01
CA ARG A 71 9.06 -6.12 -2.09
C ARG A 71 10.00 -4.98 -1.71
N LEU A 72 11.28 -5.29 -1.45
CA LEU A 72 12.29 -4.31 -1.09
C LEU A 72 12.71 -3.44 -2.28
N ASN A 73 12.80 -4.05 -3.47
CA ASN A 73 13.46 -3.43 -4.63
C ASN A 73 12.52 -2.86 -5.69
N ARG A 74 11.23 -3.23 -5.75
CA ARG A 74 10.36 -2.89 -6.89
C ARG A 74 9.12 -2.07 -6.55
N SER A 75 8.71 -1.25 -7.51
CA SER A 75 7.45 -0.48 -7.53
C SER A 75 6.20 -1.31 -7.84
N ARG A 76 6.32 -2.64 -7.94
CA ARG A 76 5.23 -3.53 -8.41
C ARG A 76 4.07 -3.61 -7.42
N PHE A 77 4.37 -3.59 -6.12
CA PHE A 77 3.38 -3.72 -5.07
C PHE A 77 2.96 -2.34 -4.58
N GLN A 78 2.12 -1.67 -5.36
CA GLN A 78 1.57 -0.36 -5.03
C GLN A 78 0.05 -0.43 -4.88
N CYS A 79 -0.46 0.30 -3.89
CA CYS A 79 -1.88 0.52 -3.70
C CYS A 79 -2.46 1.20 -4.94
N LYS A 80 -3.50 0.59 -5.52
CA LYS A 80 -4.20 1.13 -6.70
C LYS A 80 -4.94 2.44 -6.43
N LEU A 81 -5.24 2.76 -5.17
CA LEU A 81 -6.00 3.96 -4.79
C LEU A 81 -5.12 5.16 -4.41
N CYS A 82 -3.95 4.94 -3.82
CA CYS A 82 -3.10 6.04 -3.36
C CYS A 82 -1.64 5.98 -3.85
N GLY A 83 -1.25 4.89 -4.54
CA GLY A 83 0.11 4.68 -5.02
C GLY A 83 1.17 4.40 -3.95
N ASN A 84 0.78 4.35 -2.67
CA ASN A 84 1.69 3.93 -1.59
C ASN A 84 2.20 2.51 -1.85
N LYS A 85 3.45 2.24 -1.50
CA LYS A 85 4.01 0.88 -1.55
C LYS A 85 3.31 0.01 -0.51
N ILE A 86 2.96 -1.21 -0.87
CA ILE A 86 2.47 -2.24 0.06
C ILE A 86 3.68 -3.10 0.43
N ASP A 87 3.99 -3.09 1.71
CA ASP A 87 5.10 -3.83 2.34
C ASP A 87 4.62 -5.02 3.17
N ARG A 88 3.31 -5.22 3.29
CA ARG A 88 2.77 -6.39 3.99
C ARG A 88 2.87 -7.64 3.12
N MET A 89 3.60 -8.64 3.63
CA MET A 89 3.96 -9.85 2.86
C MET A 89 2.72 -10.67 2.52
N LEU A 90 1.84 -10.88 3.51
CA LEU A 90 0.63 -11.68 3.35
C LEU A 90 -0.35 -11.07 2.33
N THR A 91 -0.44 -9.74 2.26
CA THR A 91 -1.27 -9.07 1.25
C THR A 91 -0.77 -9.34 -0.16
N ILE A 92 0.55 -9.37 -0.36
CA ILE A 92 1.18 -9.68 -1.64
C ILE A 92 0.97 -11.17 -1.98
N MET A 93 1.22 -12.06 -1.02
CA MET A 93 1.04 -13.51 -1.19
C MET A 93 -0.41 -13.86 -1.52
N GLN A 94 -1.39 -13.25 -0.85
CA GLN A 94 -2.80 -13.45 -1.16
C GLN A 94 -3.08 -13.07 -2.63
N LYS A 95 -2.66 -11.89 -3.08
CA LYS A 95 -2.84 -11.51 -4.48
C LYS A 95 -2.24 -12.54 -5.44
N ILE A 96 -1.00 -12.98 -5.22
CA ILE A 96 -0.33 -13.94 -6.10
C ILE A 96 -1.08 -15.27 -6.10
N TYR A 97 -1.50 -15.75 -4.94
CA TYR A 97 -2.27 -16.99 -4.81
C TYR A 97 -3.56 -16.93 -5.63
N TYR A 98 -4.34 -15.85 -5.50
CA TYR A 98 -5.59 -15.70 -6.24
C TYR A 98 -5.38 -15.51 -7.76
N GLU A 99 -4.30 -14.82 -8.16
CA GLU A 99 -3.93 -14.66 -9.56
C GLU A 99 -3.53 -15.99 -10.20
N VAL A 100 -2.70 -16.78 -9.53
CA VAL A 100 -2.21 -18.07 -10.05
C VAL A 100 -3.32 -19.11 -10.06
N LYS A 101 -4.04 -19.25 -8.94
CA LYS A 101 -4.98 -20.36 -8.76
C LYS A 101 -6.31 -20.14 -9.48
N PHE A 102 -6.82 -18.91 -9.46
CA PHE A 102 -8.16 -18.62 -9.99
C PHE A 102 -8.14 -17.72 -11.23
N ASN A 103 -6.95 -17.36 -11.74
CA ASN A 103 -6.79 -16.42 -12.85
C ASN A 103 -7.51 -15.07 -12.61
N MET A 104 -7.63 -14.67 -11.34
CA MET A 104 -8.34 -13.46 -10.93
C MET A 104 -7.37 -12.28 -10.73
N LYS A 105 -7.61 -11.17 -11.43
CA LYS A 105 -6.81 -9.94 -11.27
C LYS A 105 -7.21 -9.18 -10.01
N MET A 106 -6.53 -9.43 -8.90
CA MET A 106 -6.80 -8.77 -7.63
C MET A 106 -6.05 -7.42 -7.51
N PRO A 107 -6.75 -6.29 -7.32
CA PRO A 107 -6.10 -5.00 -7.08
C PRO A 107 -5.50 -4.97 -5.68
N LEU A 108 -4.29 -4.42 -5.56
CA LEU A 108 -3.69 -4.14 -4.26
C LEU A 108 -4.27 -2.87 -3.67
N ILE A 109 -4.80 -2.95 -2.45
CA ILE A 109 -5.32 -1.81 -1.70
C ILE A 109 -4.64 -1.82 -0.34
N CYS A 110 -4.04 -0.70 0.08
CA CYS A 110 -3.44 -0.59 1.41
C CYS A 110 -4.52 -0.46 2.49
N CYS A 111 -4.19 -0.86 3.73
CA CYS A 111 -5.12 -0.84 4.87
C CYS A 111 -5.78 0.53 5.07
N SER A 112 -5.01 1.63 5.00
CA SER A 112 -5.57 2.98 5.13
C SER A 112 -6.60 3.33 4.05
N CYS A 113 -6.40 2.89 2.81
CA CYS A 113 -7.40 3.10 1.77
C CYS A 113 -8.60 2.17 1.93
N TYR A 114 -8.37 0.92 2.33
CA TYR A 114 -9.42 -0.05 2.59
C TYR A 114 -10.36 0.42 3.71
N GLU A 115 -9.80 0.84 4.85
CA GLU A 115 -10.56 1.35 5.99
C GLU A 115 -11.42 2.56 5.59
N ARG A 116 -10.88 3.49 4.78
CA ARG A 116 -11.63 4.65 4.30
C ARG A 116 -12.72 4.31 3.29
N LEU A 117 -12.54 3.25 2.51
CA LEU A 117 -13.59 2.70 1.66
C LEU A 117 -14.73 2.11 2.51
N GLN A 118 -14.40 1.29 3.51
CA GLN A 118 -15.37 0.70 4.43
C GLN A 118 -16.19 1.78 5.17
N GLN A 119 -15.52 2.86 5.59
CA GLN A 119 -16.16 4.00 6.25
C GLN A 119 -16.95 4.93 5.30
N LYS A 120 -17.00 4.65 3.99
CA LYS A 120 -17.55 5.54 2.94
C LYS A 120 -16.95 6.97 2.94
N LYS A 121 -15.74 7.15 3.49
CA LYS A 121 -15.03 8.44 3.63
C LYS A 121 -13.82 8.59 2.70
N PHE A 122 -13.76 7.81 1.63
CA PHE A 122 -12.64 7.85 0.69
C PHE A 122 -12.50 9.21 -0.02
N GLY A 123 -13.61 9.89 -0.33
CA GLY A 123 -13.59 11.22 -0.96
C GLY A 123 -12.87 12.28 -0.12
N GLU A 124 -13.20 12.35 1.17
CA GLU A 124 -12.53 13.25 2.14
C GLU A 124 -11.04 12.92 2.26
N TYR A 125 -10.72 11.63 2.38
CA TYR A 125 -9.34 11.15 2.45
C TYR A 125 -8.54 11.53 1.19
N TYR A 126 -9.14 11.38 0.00
CA TYR A 126 -8.53 11.76 -1.26
C TYR A 126 -8.24 13.27 -1.35
N ILE A 127 -9.19 14.11 -0.94
CA ILE A 127 -9.01 15.58 -0.93
C ILE A 127 -7.88 15.97 0.02
N LYS A 128 -7.86 15.40 1.24
CA LYS A 128 -6.77 15.62 2.20
C LYS A 128 -5.41 15.26 1.60
N ARG A 129 -5.31 14.12 0.91
CA ARG A 129 -4.09 13.66 0.23
C ARG A 129 -3.65 14.55 -0.92
N ILE A 130 -4.59 15.14 -1.67
CA ILE A 130 -4.27 16.15 -2.68
C ILE A 130 -3.63 17.36 -2.01
N TRP A 131 -4.23 17.88 -0.94
CA TRP A 131 -3.71 19.04 -0.22
C TRP A 131 -2.30 18.80 0.33
N GLU A 132 -2.06 17.63 0.93
CA GLU A 132 -0.73 17.22 1.36
C GLU A 132 0.28 17.12 0.20
N SER A 133 -0.15 16.69 -0.99
CA SER A 133 0.72 16.66 -2.17
C SER A 133 1.00 18.06 -2.72
N LEU A 134 0.00 18.95 -2.70
CA LEU A 134 0.07 20.31 -3.22
C LEU A 134 0.83 21.27 -2.30
N SER A 135 0.81 21.03 -0.99
CA SER A 135 1.50 21.90 -0.02
C SER A 135 3.00 22.02 -0.28
N PHE A 136 3.62 21.01 -0.88
CA PHE A 136 5.02 21.06 -1.32
C PHE A 136 5.28 22.09 -2.43
N TYR A 137 4.28 22.42 -3.25
CA TYR A 137 4.41 23.38 -4.35
C TYR A 137 3.94 24.79 -3.98
N LEU A 138 3.24 24.96 -2.86
CA LEU A 138 2.78 26.27 -2.37
C LEU A 138 3.92 27.30 -2.27
N PRO A 139 5.11 26.95 -1.74
CA PRO A 139 6.21 27.90 -1.69
C PRO A 139 6.73 28.28 -3.08
N SER A 140 6.67 27.37 -4.07
CA SER A 140 7.05 27.67 -5.46
C SER A 140 6.08 28.69 -6.07
N ILE A 141 4.78 28.53 -5.81
CA ILE A 141 3.74 29.46 -6.26
C ILE A 141 3.97 30.83 -5.61
N PHE A 142 4.21 30.87 -4.30
CA PHE A 142 4.47 32.13 -3.59
C PHE A 142 5.70 32.86 -4.14
N LEU A 143 6.77 32.14 -4.48
CA LEU A 143 7.98 32.73 -5.09
C LEU A 143 7.73 33.31 -6.48
N ILE A 144 6.78 32.76 -7.26
CA ILE A 144 6.42 33.28 -8.59
C ILE A 144 5.64 34.60 -8.48
N PHE A 145 4.76 34.71 -7.47
CA PHE A 145 3.90 35.89 -7.28
C PHE A 145 4.53 36.97 -6.38
N ASN A 146 5.71 36.72 -5.83
CA ASN A 146 6.41 37.70 -5.01
C ASN A 146 7.01 38.80 -5.90
N PRO A 147 6.72 40.09 -5.67
CA PRO A 147 7.21 41.20 -6.50
C PRO A 147 8.72 41.45 -6.40
N PHE A 148 9.42 40.77 -5.50
CA PHE A 148 10.89 40.79 -5.47
C PHE A 148 11.47 40.06 -6.69
N PRO A 149 12.60 40.52 -7.25
CA PRO A 149 13.21 39.92 -8.43
C PRO A 149 13.93 38.62 -8.04
N PHE A 150 13.17 37.59 -7.66
CA PHE A 150 13.70 36.24 -7.61
C PHE A 150 14.02 35.82 -9.04
N SER A 151 15.27 35.43 -9.28
CA SER A 151 15.64 34.96 -10.61
C SER A 151 14.80 33.73 -10.96
N ILE A 152 14.33 33.65 -12.20
CA ILE A 152 13.60 32.48 -12.72
C ILE A 152 14.38 31.18 -12.42
N PHE A 153 15.72 31.26 -12.38
CA PHE A 153 16.58 30.16 -11.97
C PHE A 153 16.35 29.68 -10.53
N ALA A 154 16.08 30.58 -9.58
CA ALA A 154 15.77 30.22 -8.20
C ALA A 154 14.45 29.41 -8.12
N VAL A 155 13.41 29.85 -8.82
CA VAL A 155 12.12 29.13 -8.89
C VAL A 155 12.28 27.76 -9.53
N LEU A 156 12.98 27.67 -10.67
CA LEU A 156 13.25 26.40 -11.35
C LEU A 156 14.09 25.46 -10.48
N SER A 157 15.10 25.97 -9.77
CA SER A 157 15.91 25.18 -8.84
C SER A 157 15.08 24.61 -7.70
N TYR A 158 14.13 25.40 -7.18
CA TYR A 158 13.26 24.98 -6.09
C TYR A 158 12.24 23.92 -6.54
N ILE A 159 11.68 24.06 -7.74
CA ILE A 159 10.81 23.03 -8.34
C ILE A 159 11.59 21.73 -8.54
N ALA A 160 12.80 21.81 -9.08
CA ALA A 160 13.68 20.64 -9.25
C ALA A 160 14.00 19.99 -7.90
N PHE A 161 14.30 20.79 -6.88
CA PHE A 161 14.51 20.31 -5.50
C PHE A 161 13.29 19.56 -4.96
N ILE A 162 12.07 20.10 -5.09
CA ILE A 162 10.84 19.41 -4.65
C ILE A 162 10.67 18.08 -5.37
N ILE A 163 10.90 18.03 -6.69
CA ILE A 163 10.77 16.80 -7.47
C ILE A 163 11.76 15.75 -6.97
N VAL A 164 13.04 16.11 -6.82
CA VAL A 164 14.08 15.21 -6.28
C VAL A 164 13.72 14.75 -4.87
N PHE A 165 13.30 15.67 -4.00
CA PHE A 165 12.91 15.36 -2.63
C PHE A 165 11.71 14.40 -2.56
N LYS A 166 10.69 14.59 -3.41
CA LYS A 166 9.56 13.66 -3.52
C LYS A 166 9.97 12.29 -4.05
N ILE A 167 10.92 12.22 -4.98
CA ILE A 167 11.49 10.94 -5.45
C ILE A 167 12.19 10.24 -4.29
N ILE A 168 13.02 10.95 -3.51
CA ILE A 168 13.69 10.41 -2.33
C ILE A 168 12.68 9.91 -1.30
N ILE A 169 11.64 10.69 -0.99
CA ILE A 169 10.56 10.27 -0.09
C ILE A 169 9.88 9.01 -0.62
N LYS A 170 9.51 8.94 -1.90
CA LYS A 170 8.84 7.74 -2.47
C LYS A 170 9.74 6.51 -2.51
N GLN A 171 11.05 6.69 -2.65
CA GLN A 171 12.01 5.60 -2.60
C GLN A 171 12.21 5.10 -1.17
N LYS A 172 12.50 6.01 -0.23
CA LYS A 172 12.83 5.70 1.17
C LYS A 172 11.64 5.48 2.10
N THR A 173 10.47 6.02 1.75
CA THR A 173 9.25 5.89 2.54
C THR A 173 8.19 5.14 1.74
N HIS A 174 7.30 4.43 2.43
CA HIS A 174 6.16 3.72 1.82
C HIS A 174 5.05 4.68 1.34
N TYR A 175 5.29 5.99 1.40
CA TYR A 175 4.31 7.05 1.19
C TYR A 175 4.49 7.72 -0.19
N SER A 176 3.45 7.71 -1.03
CA SER A 176 3.47 8.41 -2.32
C SER A 176 2.79 9.78 -2.23
N LEU A 177 3.58 10.85 -2.39
CA LEU A 177 3.10 12.23 -2.51
C LEU A 177 2.98 12.70 -3.97
N PHE A 178 2.86 11.75 -4.90
CA PHE A 178 2.75 12.06 -6.32
C PHE A 178 1.29 12.24 -6.71
N LEU A 179 0.95 13.44 -7.19
CA LEU A 179 -0.40 13.78 -7.65
C LEU A 179 -0.91 12.81 -8.72
N MET A 180 -0.03 12.37 -9.63
CA MET A 180 -0.38 11.42 -10.69
C MET A 180 -0.86 10.07 -10.16
N ASP A 181 -0.29 9.59 -9.04
CA ASP A 181 -0.71 8.34 -8.42
C ASP A 181 -2.11 8.50 -7.80
N LEU A 182 -2.37 9.64 -7.15
CA LEU A 182 -3.68 9.98 -6.60
C LEU A 182 -4.74 10.08 -7.71
N ILE A 183 -4.47 10.79 -8.81
CA ILE A 183 -5.41 10.93 -9.93
C ILE A 183 -5.75 9.57 -10.54
N LYS A 184 -4.74 8.70 -10.75
CA LYS A 184 -4.96 7.33 -11.22
C LYS A 184 -5.83 6.54 -10.23
N GLY A 185 -5.59 6.71 -8.94
CA GLY A 185 -6.37 6.08 -7.89
C GLY A 185 -7.81 6.55 -7.81
N LYS A 186 -8.08 7.84 -8.00
CA LYS A 186 -9.46 8.35 -8.10
C LYS A 186 -10.20 7.79 -9.30
N LYS A 187 -9.56 7.74 -10.48
CA LYS A 187 -10.17 7.09 -11.66
C LYS A 187 -10.52 5.63 -11.40
N PHE A 188 -9.65 4.91 -10.67
CA PHE A 188 -9.92 3.54 -10.26
C PHE A 188 -11.07 3.44 -9.26
N TYR A 189 -11.13 4.35 -8.27
CA TYR A 189 -12.24 4.45 -7.31
C TYR A 189 -13.58 4.69 -8.01
N ASP A 190 -13.64 5.72 -8.85
CA ASP A 190 -14.85 6.13 -9.55
C ASP A 190 -15.40 4.98 -10.41
N LYS A 191 -14.53 4.23 -11.09
CA LYS A 191 -14.91 3.09 -11.94
C LYS A 191 -15.39 1.85 -11.18
N ASN A 192 -14.85 1.56 -9.99
CA ASN A 192 -15.04 0.25 -9.35
C ASN A 192 -15.86 0.29 -8.05
N PHE A 193 -15.98 1.47 -7.42
CA PHE A 193 -16.54 1.59 -6.07
C PHE A 193 -17.64 2.66 -5.95
N LYS A 194 -17.55 3.77 -6.69
CA LYS A 194 -18.45 4.92 -6.49
C LYS A 194 -19.93 4.58 -6.72
N GLU A 195 -20.26 3.96 -7.84
CA GLU A 195 -21.65 3.60 -8.17
C GLU A 195 -22.25 2.58 -7.20
N LYS A 196 -21.43 1.67 -6.66
CA LYS A 196 -21.88 0.65 -5.70
C LYS A 196 -22.21 1.21 -4.33
N ILE A 197 -21.57 2.32 -3.95
CA ILE A 197 -21.77 2.97 -2.65
C ILE A 197 -23.02 3.88 -2.67
N GLU A 198 -23.31 4.51 -3.81
CA GLU A 198 -24.49 5.38 -3.98
C GLU A 198 -25.80 4.59 -4.11
N SER A 199 -25.73 3.29 -4.44
CA SER A 199 -26.89 2.38 -4.54
C SER A 199 -27.21 1.58 -3.26
N SER A 200 -26.48 1.79 -2.16
CA SER A 200 -26.56 1.01 -0.91
C SER A 200 -26.62 1.89 0.33
#